data_AF-A0A6P8SJY6-F1
#
_entry.id   AF-A0A6P8SJY6-F1
#
_cell.length_a   1.000
_cell.length_b   1.000
_cell.length_c   1.000
_cell.angle_alpha   90.00
_cell.angle_beta   90.00
_cell.angle_gamma   90.00
#
_symmetry.space_group_name_H-M   'P 1'
#
loop_
_entity.id
_entity.type
_entity.pdbx_description
1 polymer ?
#
loop_
_entity_poly.entity_id
_entity_poly.type
_entity_poly.pdbx_seq_one_letter_code
_entity_poly.pdbx_strand_id
1 'polypeptide(L)'
;MPQDPEIVLQFLQEVEERAEEVLTDKQQIVYLDLKRNQNREALRALQREAAETDMLMVCFGNMFIQFPKTKIRDMIQIDQEYLDEETARLQTELKIKVNFLYEAQGKPELKGFRLTPLRPEEMRAVQQDRQLI
;
A
#
# COMPACT_ATOMS: atom_id res chain seq x y z
N MET A 1 -6.16 38.59 21.65
CA MET A 1 -7.60 38.26 21.71
C MET A 1 -7.71 36.97 22.49
N PRO A 2 -8.39 36.91 23.65
CA PRO A 2 -8.70 35.62 24.27
C PRO A 2 -9.73 34.96 23.35
N GLN A 3 -9.30 33.95 22.59
CA GLN A 3 -10.23 33.17 21.79
C GLN A 3 -11.16 32.45 22.76
N ASP A 4 -12.46 32.49 22.48
CA ASP A 4 -13.46 31.76 23.24
C ASP A 4 -13.01 30.29 23.34
N PRO A 5 -12.82 29.73 24.57
CA PRO A 5 -12.29 28.38 24.74
C PRO A 5 -13.08 27.32 23.98
N GLU A 6 -14.39 27.56 23.76
CA GLU A 6 -15.26 26.67 23.00
C GLU A 6 -14.89 26.61 21.51
N ILE A 7 -14.49 27.74 20.91
CA ILE A 7 -14.05 27.82 19.52
C ILE A 7 -12.72 27.08 19.34
N VAL A 8 -11.80 27.24 20.30
CA VAL A 8 -10.49 26.56 20.25
C VAL A 8 -10.66 25.04 20.38
N LEU A 9 -11.56 24.59 21.25
CA LEU A 9 -11.86 23.16 21.41
C LEU A 9 -12.45 22.55 20.14
N GLN A 10 -13.42 23.21 19.51
CA GLN A 10 -14.00 22.74 18.24
C GLN A 10 -12.94 22.63 17.14
N PHE A 11 -12.06 23.62 17.03
CA PHE A 11 -10.95 23.60 16.07
C PHE A 11 -9.99 22.43 16.32
N LEU A 12 -9.59 22.21 17.58
CA LEU A 12 -8.70 21.10 17.94
C LEU A 12 -9.34 19.75 17.65
N GLN A 13 -10.63 19.60 17.95
CA GLN A 13 -11.38 18.38 17.67
C GLN A 13 -11.43 18.07 16.16
N GLU A 14 -11.69 19.06 15.31
CA GLU A 14 -11.70 18.89 13.86
C GLU A 14 -10.32 18.46 13.32
N VAL A 15 -9.25 19.05 13.86
CA VAL A 15 -7.88 18.69 13.47
C VAL A 15 -7.53 17.28 13.95
N GLU A 16 -7.93 16.89 15.15
CA GLU A 16 -7.69 15.56 15.71
C GLU A 16 -8.39 14.46 14.91
N GLU A 17 -9.67 14.64 14.58
CA GLU A 17 -10.44 13.69 13.77
C GLU A 17 -9.76 13.42 12.42
N ARG A 18 -9.36 14.49 11.72
CA ARG A 18 -8.62 14.38 10.44
C ARG A 18 -7.25 13.74 10.61
N ALA A 19 -6.58 13.98 11.73
CA ALA A 19 -5.29 13.38 12.03
C ALA A 19 -5.42 11.87 12.30
N GLU A 20 -6.46 11.46 13.00
CA GLU A 20 -6.73 10.05 13.32
C GLU A 20 -6.97 9.22 12.05
N GLU A 21 -7.74 9.75 11.09
CA GLU A 21 -7.93 9.08 9.79
C GLU A 21 -6.61 8.87 9.05
N VAL A 22 -5.77 9.91 8.98
CA VAL A 22 -4.44 9.84 8.32
C VAL A 22 -3.52 8.83 9.01
N LEU A 23 -3.56 8.74 10.34
CA LEU A 23 -2.76 7.79 11.09
C LEU A 23 -3.24 6.35 10.88
N THR A 24 -4.56 6.15 10.86
CA THR A 24 -5.19 4.84 10.62
C THR A 24 -4.83 4.32 9.23
N ASP A 25 -4.98 5.13 8.20
CA ASP A 25 -4.60 4.76 6.82
C ASP A 25 -3.11 4.40 6.71
N LYS A 26 -2.23 5.15 7.38
CA LYS A 26 -0.80 4.84 7.41
C LYS A 26 -0.51 3.49 8.06
N GLN A 27 -1.18 3.18 9.17
CA GLN A 27 -1.04 1.87 9.82
C GLN A 27 -1.57 0.74 8.92
N GLN A 28 -2.69 0.97 8.23
CA GLN A 28 -3.24 0.01 7.27
C GLN A 28 -2.26 -0.26 6.12
N ILE A 29 -1.62 0.77 5.55
CA ILE A 29 -0.59 0.59 4.51
C ILE A 29 0.55 -0.31 5.03
N VAL A 30 1.06 -0.05 6.24
CA VAL A 30 2.12 -0.87 6.84
C VAL A 30 1.68 -2.33 7.01
N TYR A 31 0.44 -2.57 7.43
CA TYR A 31 -0.11 -3.91 7.60
C TYR A 31 -0.27 -4.66 6.25
N LEU A 32 -0.76 -3.96 5.22
CA LEU A 32 -0.87 -4.52 3.87
C LEU A 32 0.52 -4.84 3.29
N ASP A 33 1.50 -3.97 3.52
CA ASP A 33 2.89 -4.21 3.11
C ASP A 33 3.51 -5.43 3.80
N LEU A 34 3.20 -5.64 5.08
CA LEU A 34 3.65 -6.83 5.81
C LEU A 34 3.08 -8.11 5.17
N LYS A 35 1.77 -8.15 4.90
CA LYS A 35 1.13 -9.28 4.20
C LYS A 35 1.74 -9.50 2.81
N ARG A 36 1.94 -8.40 2.09
CA ARG A 36 2.55 -8.43 0.75
C ARG A 36 3.94 -9.04 0.78
N ASN A 37 4.75 -8.72 1.79
CA ASN A 37 6.08 -9.30 1.96
C ASN A 37 6.01 -10.79 2.33
N GLN A 38 5.08 -11.19 3.21
CA GLN A 38 4.85 -12.59 3.55
C GLN A 38 4.46 -13.42 2.32
N ASN A 39 3.59 -12.89 1.45
CA ASN A 39 3.23 -13.55 0.19
C ASN A 39 4.44 -13.72 -0.74
N ARG A 40 5.32 -12.73 -0.84
CA ARG A 40 6.56 -12.83 -1.61
C ARG A 40 7.49 -13.91 -1.05
N GLU A 41 7.65 -13.96 0.27
CA GLU A 41 8.44 -15.00 0.93
C GLU A 41 7.86 -16.40 0.68
N ALA A 42 6.53 -16.54 0.78
CA ALA A 42 5.83 -17.79 0.49
C ALA A 42 6.01 -18.22 -0.97
N LEU A 43 5.81 -17.34 -1.94
CA LEU A 43 6.04 -17.63 -3.36
C LEU A 43 7.50 -18.03 -3.63
N ARG A 44 8.46 -17.38 -2.97
CA ARG A 44 9.88 -17.74 -3.09
C ARG A 44 10.18 -19.10 -2.47
N ALA A 45 9.56 -19.44 -1.34
CA ALA A 45 9.69 -20.76 -0.73
C ALA A 45 9.13 -21.84 -1.67
N LEU A 46 7.92 -21.64 -2.20
CA LEU A 46 7.29 -22.53 -3.17
C LEU A 46 8.13 -22.71 -4.43
N GLN A 47 8.81 -21.66 -4.90
CA GLN A 47 9.67 -21.72 -6.07
C GLN A 47 10.97 -22.51 -5.81
N ARG A 48 11.60 -22.33 -4.63
CA ARG A 48 12.86 -23.00 -4.28
C ARG A 48 12.67 -24.47 -3.91
N GLU A 49 11.52 -24.82 -3.34
CA GLU A 49 11.19 -26.21 -3.05
C GLU A 49 11.03 -26.98 -4.37
N ALA A 50 12.09 -27.68 -4.77
CA ALA A 50 12.06 -28.73 -5.78
C ALA A 50 11.39 -30.02 -5.22
N ALA A 51 10.37 -29.86 -4.38
CA ALA A 51 9.74 -30.97 -3.68
C ALA A 51 9.11 -31.94 -4.69
N GLU A 52 9.40 -33.23 -4.53
CA GLU A 52 8.88 -34.34 -5.35
C GLU A 52 7.35 -34.48 -5.29
N THR A 53 6.68 -33.77 -4.38
CA THR A 53 5.24 -33.89 -4.11
C THR A 53 4.48 -32.67 -4.62
N ASP A 54 3.48 -32.92 -5.45
CA ASP A 54 2.68 -31.88 -6.13
C ASP A 54 1.58 -31.26 -5.23
N MET A 55 1.48 -31.72 -3.99
CA MET A 55 0.45 -31.34 -3.02
C MET A 55 1.07 -30.74 -1.77
N LEU A 56 0.51 -29.62 -1.31
CA LEU A 56 0.95 -28.91 -0.11
C LEU A 56 -0.22 -28.70 0.84
N MET A 57 0.08 -28.63 2.13
CA MET A 57 -0.89 -28.40 3.18
C MET A 57 -0.89 -26.92 3.57
N VAL A 58 -2.06 -26.29 3.53
CA VAL A 58 -2.25 -24.87 3.87
C VAL A 58 -3.11 -24.78 5.12
N CYS A 59 -2.76 -23.87 6.03
CA CYS A 59 -3.58 -23.55 7.19
C CYS A 59 -4.66 -22.54 6.80
N PHE A 60 -5.93 -22.87 7.06
CA PHE A 60 -7.07 -21.99 6.89
C PHE A 60 -7.86 -21.92 8.20
N GLY A 61 -7.68 -20.83 8.95
CA GLY A 61 -8.26 -20.67 10.29
C GLY A 61 -7.69 -21.69 11.28
N ASN A 62 -8.50 -22.66 11.66
CA ASN A 62 -8.12 -23.78 12.54
C ASN A 62 -8.00 -25.12 11.81
N MET A 63 -8.07 -25.12 10.48
CA MET A 63 -8.03 -26.34 9.65
C MET A 63 -6.79 -26.37 8.77
N PHE A 64 -6.36 -27.57 8.41
CA PHE A 64 -5.34 -27.79 7.41
C PHE A 64 -5.95 -28.46 6.18
N ILE A 65 -5.77 -27.85 5.01
CA ILE A 65 -6.36 -28.30 3.75
C ILE A 65 -5.23 -28.55 2.75
N GLN A 66 -5.30 -29.68 2.04
CA GLN A 66 -4.33 -30.02 1.03
C GLN A 66 -4.77 -29.47 -0.34
N PHE A 67 -3.88 -28.77 -1.02
CA PHE A 67 -4.10 -28.26 -2.37
C PHE A 67 -2.89 -28.57 -3.27
N PRO A 68 -3.11 -28.69 -4.60
CA PRO A 68 -2.01 -28.71 -5.54
C PRO A 68 -1.15 -27.46 -5.44
N LYS A 69 0.16 -27.62 -5.58
CA LYS A 69 1.14 -26.54 -5.51
C LYS A 69 0.85 -25.40 -6.49
N THR A 70 0.40 -25.73 -7.71
CA THR A 70 0.00 -24.76 -8.74
C THR A 70 -1.14 -23.89 -8.26
N LYS A 71 -2.19 -24.50 -7.69
CA LYS A 71 -3.37 -23.77 -7.18
C LYS A 71 -3.01 -22.84 -6.02
N ILE A 72 -2.13 -23.27 -5.12
CA ILE A 72 -1.68 -22.42 -4.00
C ILE A 72 -0.87 -21.24 -4.53
N ARG A 73 0.05 -21.47 -5.46
CA ARG A 73 0.82 -20.40 -6.10
C ARG A 73 -0.11 -19.37 -6.73
N ASP A 74 -1.09 -19.82 -7.52
CA ASP A 74 -2.02 -18.93 -8.22
C ASP A 74 -2.90 -18.16 -7.22
N MET A 75 -3.32 -18.79 -6.12
CA MET A 75 -4.06 -18.12 -5.05
C MET A 75 -3.23 -17.01 -4.37
N ILE A 76 -1.96 -17.29 -4.04
CA ILE A 76 -1.06 -16.28 -3.44
C ILE A 76 -0.75 -15.16 -4.44
N GLN A 77 -0.63 -15.49 -5.73
CA GLN A 77 -0.39 -14.52 -6.80
C GLN A 77 -1.57 -13.53 -6.93
N ILE A 78 -2.80 -14.03 -6.93
CA ILE A 78 -4.00 -13.18 -6.97
C ILE A 78 -4.08 -12.29 -5.73
N ASP A 79 -3.78 -12.83 -4.54
CA ASP A 79 -3.75 -12.05 -3.30
C ASP A 79 -2.64 -10.97 -3.36
N GLN A 80 -1.49 -11.28 -3.96
CA GLN A 80 -0.41 -10.32 -4.20
C GLN A 80 -0.87 -9.12 -5.06
N GLU A 81 -1.60 -9.39 -6.15
CA GLU A 81 -2.15 -8.37 -7.05
C GLU A 81 -3.16 -7.48 -6.34
N TYR A 82 -4.09 -8.08 -5.60
CA TYR A 82 -5.07 -7.35 -4.80
C TYR A 82 -4.41 -6.44 -3.75
N LEU A 83 -3.40 -6.94 -3.04
CA LEU A 83 -2.65 -6.15 -2.06
C LEU A 83 -1.90 -4.97 -2.71
N ASP A 84 -1.36 -5.16 -3.91
CA ASP A 84 -0.67 -4.10 -4.66
C ASP A 84 -1.65 -3.00 -5.11
N GLU A 85 -2.81 -3.37 -5.64
CA GLU A 85 -3.87 -2.44 -6.03
C GLU A 85 -4.39 -1.63 -4.83
N GLU A 86 -4.70 -2.30 -3.73
CA GLU A 86 -5.23 -1.67 -2.53
C GLU A 86 -4.20 -0.74 -1.88
N THR A 87 -2.93 -1.14 -1.84
CA THR A 87 -1.84 -0.29 -1.33
C THR A 87 -1.69 0.98 -2.18
N ALA A 88 -1.73 0.85 -3.51
CA ALA A 88 -1.64 1.99 -4.42
C ALA A 88 -2.84 2.95 -4.28
N ARG A 89 -4.05 2.39 -4.10
CA ARG A 89 -5.27 3.15 -3.83
C ARG A 89 -5.14 3.95 -2.53
N LEU A 90 -4.81 3.29 -1.41
CA LEU A 90 -4.65 3.93 -0.10
C LEU A 90 -3.56 5.00 -0.11
N GLN A 91 -2.44 4.77 -0.79
CA GLN A 91 -1.38 5.79 -0.92
C GLN A 91 -1.84 7.04 -1.68
N THR A 92 -2.74 6.88 -2.65
CA THR A 92 -3.31 7.99 -3.40
C THR A 92 -4.32 8.76 -2.56
N GLU A 93 -5.21 8.05 -1.87
CA GLU A 93 -6.20 8.64 -0.96
C GLU A 93 -5.54 9.34 0.23
N LEU A 94 -4.50 8.74 0.81
CA LEU A 94 -3.75 9.32 1.93
C LEU A 94 -3.16 10.69 1.58
N LYS A 95 -2.67 10.90 0.35
CA LYS A 95 -2.16 12.22 -0.08
C LYS A 95 -3.24 13.30 -0.02
N ILE A 96 -4.48 12.94 -0.38
CA ILE A 96 -5.62 13.84 -0.34
C ILE A 96 -5.99 14.16 1.11
N LYS A 97 -6.11 13.12 1.97
CA LYS A 97 -6.41 13.29 3.40
C LYS A 97 -5.36 14.12 4.14
N VAL A 98 -4.07 13.93 3.82
CA VAL A 98 -2.98 14.75 4.38
C VAL A 98 -3.10 16.21 3.96
N ASN A 99 -3.52 16.50 2.73
CA ASN A 99 -3.78 17.89 2.32
C ASN A 99 -4.95 18.50 3.11
N PHE A 100 -6.05 17.78 3.30
CA PHE A 100 -7.17 18.25 4.13
C PHE A 100 -6.77 18.50 5.59
N LEU A 101 -5.86 17.69 6.13
CA LEU A 101 -5.26 17.92 7.45
C LEU A 101 -4.37 19.18 7.47
N TYR A 102 -3.61 19.43 6.40
CA TYR A 102 -2.77 20.63 6.30
C TYR A 102 -3.61 21.90 6.20
N GLU A 103 -4.68 21.87 5.40
CA GLU A 103 -5.67 22.94 5.32
C GLU A 103 -6.29 23.23 6.69
N ALA A 104 -6.72 22.18 7.42
CA ALA A 104 -7.25 22.32 8.78
C ALA A 104 -6.25 22.99 9.73
N GLN A 105 -4.95 22.71 9.58
CA GLN A 105 -3.89 23.26 10.42
C GLN A 105 -3.41 24.66 9.95
N GLY A 106 -3.95 25.21 8.86
CA GLY A 106 -3.47 26.46 8.26
C GLY A 106 -2.07 26.34 7.65
N LYS A 107 -1.63 25.12 7.34
CA LYS A 107 -0.34 24.86 6.69
C LYS A 107 -0.49 24.95 5.16
N PRO A 108 0.58 25.34 4.44
CA PRO A 108 0.53 25.32 2.98
C PRO A 108 0.31 23.88 2.48
N GLU A 109 -0.44 23.74 1.38
CA GLU A 109 -0.63 22.46 0.72
C GLU A 109 0.68 21.74 0.41
N LEU A 110 0.61 20.41 0.37
CA LEU A 110 1.76 19.55 0.13
C LEU A 110 2.25 19.74 -1.32
N LYS A 111 3.31 20.55 -1.48
CA LYS A 111 3.94 20.80 -2.78
C LYS A 111 4.69 19.56 -3.23
N GLY A 112 4.25 18.96 -4.34
CA GLY A 112 4.92 17.84 -4.97
C GLY A 112 4.67 17.83 -6.48
N PHE A 113 5.63 17.28 -7.23
CA PHE A 113 5.58 17.22 -8.68
C PHE A 113 4.64 16.13 -9.23
N ARG A 114 3.95 15.37 -8.35
CA ARG A 114 3.09 14.22 -8.69
C ARG A 114 3.74 13.29 -9.73
N LEU A 115 5.04 13.04 -9.59
CA LEU A 115 5.79 12.20 -10.53
C LEU A 115 5.43 10.74 -10.28
N THR A 116 5.13 10.03 -11.37
CA THR A 116 5.10 8.58 -11.40
C THR A 116 6.43 8.07 -11.95
N PRO A 117 6.96 6.95 -11.45
CA PRO A 117 8.14 6.34 -12.04
C PRO A 117 7.85 5.95 -13.49
N LEU A 118 8.84 6.17 -14.37
CA LEU A 118 8.75 5.76 -15.77
C LEU A 118 8.62 4.24 -15.86
N ARG A 119 7.70 3.77 -16.69
CA ARG A 119 7.57 2.36 -17.04
C ARG A 119 8.82 1.89 -17.80
N PRO A 120 9.14 0.59 -17.77
CA PRO A 120 10.29 0.06 -18.52
C PRO A 120 10.27 0.42 -20.01
N GLU A 121 9.09 0.51 -20.61
CA GLU A 121 8.90 0.92 -22.01
C GLU A 121 9.21 2.40 -22.22
N GLU A 122 8.68 3.27 -21.35
CA GLU A 122 8.94 4.72 -21.37
C GLU A 122 10.43 5.01 -21.14
N MET A 123 11.08 4.24 -20.27
CA MET A 123 12.52 4.36 -20.00
C MET A 123 13.38 3.92 -21.19
N ARG A 124 12.96 2.89 -21.95
CA ARG A 124 13.63 2.47 -23.19
C ARG A 124 13.51 3.52 -24.29
N ALA A 125 12.35 4.16 -24.44
CA ALA A 125 12.16 5.24 -25.40
C ALA A 125 13.12 6.42 -25.12
N VAL A 126 13.23 6.82 -23.85
CA VAL A 126 14.19 7.86 -23.43
C VAL A 126 15.65 7.45 -23.71
N GLN A 127 15.99 6.17 -23.58
CA GLN A 127 17.33 5.67 -23.89
C GLN A 127 17.61 5.63 -25.41
N GLN A 128 16.61 5.32 -26.23
CA GLN A 128 16.73 5.33 -27.69
C GLN A 128 16.88 6.75 -28.25
N ASP A 129 16.11 7.71 -27.74
CA ASP A 129 16.25 9.13 -28.12
C ASP A 129 17.64 9.68 -27.77
N ARG A 130 18.26 9.17 -26.69
CA ARG A 130 19.62 9.54 -26.28
C ARG A 130 20.72 8.99 -27.17
N GLN A 131 20.43 8.00 -28.04
CA GLN A 131 21.38 7.46 -29.02
C GLN A 131 21.29 8.18 -30.39
N LEU A 132 20.30 9.06 -30.57
CA LEU A 132 20.07 9.84 -31.79
C LEU A 132 20.57 11.30 -31.69
N ILE A 133 21.26 11.63 -30.59
CA ILE A 133 21.95 12.91 -30.33
C ILE A 133 23.43 12.60 -30.12
#